data_AF-A0A2P7S9B6-F1
#
_entry.id   AF-A0A2P7S9B6-F1
#
_cell.length_a   1.000
_cell.length_b   1.000
_cell.length_c   1.000
_cell.angle_alpha   90.00
_cell.angle_beta   90.00
_cell.angle_gamma   90.00
#
_symmetry.space_group_name_H-M   'P 1'
#
loop_
_entity.id
_entity.type
_entity.pdbx_description
1 polymer ?
#
loop_
_entity_poly.entity_id
_entity_poly.type
_entity_poly.pdbx_seq_one_letter_code
_entity_poly.pdbx_strand_id
1 'polypeptide(L)'
;MIEKTSRTAPLAAPRPVPIRIMRRPATVLAATLAAALLAGCAARTDSVTVGSVPDDYRTNHPIVIAEKEQVIDLPVGASDRGMTNTQRVALGGFLDNYDRSAAPPLTILVPVGSANQVAASEAGSAFAHYAKKQGVPASRIMISSYQAGAAEVSAPVRVSYTAITAQTNKCGRWPADLGETSENKHYANFGCSYQNNLAAQLENPADLLGPRKTTEVDAERRSVVIDDYRNAPVWADEPTREIEY
;
A
#
# COMPACT_ATOMS: atom_id res chain seq x y z
N MET A 1 29.93 -38.42 123.80
CA MET A 1 29.69 -39.16 122.53
C MET A 1 28.93 -38.21 121.62
N ILE A 2 29.59 -37.34 120.86
CA ILE A 2 30.27 -37.62 119.57
C ILE A 2 29.36 -38.44 118.65
N GLU A 3 28.63 -37.77 117.75
CA GLU A 3 28.88 -37.98 116.33
C GLU A 3 28.49 -36.75 115.51
N LYS A 4 29.31 -36.51 114.49
CA LYS A 4 29.36 -35.35 113.60
C LYS A 4 28.62 -35.74 112.30
N THR A 5 28.71 -34.84 111.32
CA THR A 5 28.47 -35.06 109.87
C THR A 5 27.00 -35.16 109.41
N SER A 6 26.56 -34.57 108.30
CA SER A 6 27.20 -33.74 107.26
C SER A 6 26.08 -33.03 106.47
N ARG A 7 26.40 -31.88 105.87
CA ARG A 7 25.53 -31.20 104.90
C ARG A 7 25.54 -31.93 103.56
N THR A 8 24.39 -31.99 102.89
CA THR A 8 24.30 -32.08 101.42
C THR A 8 23.07 -31.32 100.93
N ALA A 9 23.30 -30.50 99.91
CA ALA A 9 22.36 -29.57 99.28
C ALA A 9 21.44 -30.28 98.25
N PRO A 10 20.39 -29.62 97.72
CA PRO A 10 19.17 -30.25 97.22
C PRO A 10 19.29 -30.78 95.78
N LEU A 11 18.55 -31.85 95.47
CA LEU A 11 18.41 -32.37 94.12
C LEU A 11 17.38 -31.53 93.34
N ALA A 12 17.83 -30.94 92.23
CA ALA A 12 17.05 -30.08 91.35
C ALA A 12 16.01 -30.86 90.52
N ALA A 13 14.82 -30.25 90.33
CA ALA A 13 13.78 -30.76 89.46
C ALA A 13 14.19 -30.67 87.96
N PRO A 14 13.80 -31.64 87.11
CA PRO A 14 14.11 -31.59 85.69
C PRO A 14 13.31 -30.48 84.98
N ARG A 15 13.99 -29.65 84.20
CA ARG A 15 13.39 -28.66 83.30
C ARG A 15 12.83 -29.36 82.06
N PRO A 16 11.66 -28.96 81.53
CA PRO A 16 11.14 -29.52 80.28
C PRO A 16 12.01 -29.07 79.09
N VAL A 17 12.40 -30.04 78.26
CA VAL A 17 13.13 -29.81 77.00
C VAL A 17 12.13 -29.36 75.92
N PRO A 18 12.38 -28.28 75.16
CA PRO A 18 11.51 -27.90 74.07
C PRO A 18 11.61 -28.93 72.93
N ILE A 19 10.49 -29.57 72.60
CA ILE A 19 10.37 -30.47 71.45
C ILE A 19 10.46 -29.59 70.19
N ARG A 20 11.60 -29.64 69.52
CA ARG A 20 11.81 -29.02 68.21
C ARG A 20 10.97 -29.80 67.20
N ILE A 21 9.83 -29.25 66.80
CA ILE A 21 8.99 -29.81 65.73
C ILE A 21 9.83 -29.81 64.45
N MET A 22 10.34 -30.98 64.10
CA MET A 22 11.06 -31.23 62.85
C MET A 22 10.07 -31.02 61.70
N ARG A 23 10.15 -29.85 61.05
CA ARG A 23 9.38 -29.57 59.83
C ARG A 23 9.74 -30.63 58.78
N ARG A 24 8.74 -31.44 58.41
CA ARG A 24 8.88 -32.59 57.52
C ARG A 24 9.54 -32.20 56.20
N PRO A 25 10.54 -32.96 55.69
CA PRO A 25 11.22 -32.68 54.42
C PRO A 25 10.27 -32.70 53.21
N ALA A 26 9.08 -33.29 53.35
CA ALA A 26 8.02 -33.28 52.34
C ALA A 26 7.52 -31.88 51.98
N THR A 27 7.54 -30.93 52.92
CA THR A 27 7.09 -29.55 52.66
C THR A 27 8.09 -28.77 51.82
N VAL A 28 9.39 -29.04 52.00
CA VAL A 28 10.45 -28.44 51.20
C VAL A 28 10.43 -29.00 49.78
N LEU A 29 10.24 -30.31 49.63
CA LEU A 29 10.17 -30.97 48.32
C LEU A 29 8.94 -30.53 47.49
N ALA A 30 7.79 -30.35 48.15
CA ALA A 30 6.59 -29.85 47.48
C ALA A 30 6.74 -28.38 47.03
N ALA A 31 7.39 -27.55 47.86
CA ALA A 31 7.65 -26.16 47.52
C ALA A 31 8.66 -26.03 46.36
N THR A 32 9.70 -26.87 46.30
CA THR A 32 10.66 -26.86 45.19
C THR A 32 10.03 -27.37 43.89
N LEU A 33 9.17 -28.39 43.95
CA LEU A 33 8.45 -28.89 42.78
C LEU A 33 7.43 -27.87 42.25
N ALA A 34 6.71 -27.18 43.15
CA ALA A 34 5.81 -26.10 42.77
C ALA A 34 6.59 -24.92 42.15
N ALA A 35 7.73 -24.52 42.74
CA ALA A 35 8.58 -23.49 42.17
C ALA A 35 9.15 -23.88 40.79
N ALA A 36 9.50 -25.15 40.58
CA ALA A 36 9.95 -25.66 39.28
C ALA A 36 8.83 -25.66 38.23
N LEU A 37 7.60 -26.01 38.62
CA LEU A 37 6.42 -25.95 37.74
C LEU A 37 6.04 -24.50 37.39
N LEU A 38 6.17 -23.55 38.33
CA LEU A 38 5.93 -22.13 38.07
C LEU A 38 7.07 -21.46 37.25
N ALA A 39 8.31 -21.91 37.40
CA ALA A 39 9.44 -21.38 36.62
C ALA A 39 9.30 -21.68 35.10
N GLY A 40 8.58 -22.74 34.72
CA GLY A 40 8.28 -23.05 33.32
C GLY A 40 7.32 -22.06 32.62
N CYS A 41 6.55 -21.28 33.39
CA CYS A 41 5.65 -20.25 32.84
C CYS A 41 6.32 -18.88 32.66
N ALA A 42 7.40 -18.60 33.39
CA ALA A 42 8.12 -17.31 33.30
C ALA A 42 9.26 -17.33 32.27
N ALA A 43 9.77 -18.51 31.89
CA ALA A 43 10.85 -18.67 30.91
C ALA A 43 10.40 -18.46 29.45
N ARG A 44 9.15 -18.08 29.22
CA ARG A 44 8.54 -17.78 27.92
C ARG A 44 8.36 -16.28 27.74
N THR A 45 9.25 -15.44 28.25
CA THR A 45 9.43 -14.13 27.64
C THR A 45 10.18 -14.37 26.34
N ASP A 46 9.50 -14.96 25.37
CA ASP A 46 9.85 -14.82 23.97
C ASP A 46 9.72 -13.33 23.70
N SER A 47 10.77 -12.57 24.03
CA SER A 47 11.04 -11.36 23.29
C SER A 47 11.23 -11.88 21.89
N VAL A 48 10.17 -11.82 21.09
CA VAL A 48 10.26 -11.98 19.66
C VAL A 48 11.10 -10.79 19.21
N THR A 49 12.41 -10.92 19.37
CA THR A 49 13.40 -10.14 18.67
C THR A 49 13.25 -10.65 17.24
N VAL A 50 12.27 -10.08 16.54
CA VAL A 50 12.14 -10.20 15.11
C VAL A 50 13.43 -9.63 14.53
N GLY A 51 14.46 -10.48 14.43
CA GLY A 51 15.50 -10.36 13.43
C GLY A 51 14.89 -10.60 12.06
N SER A 52 13.74 -10.00 11.76
CA SER A 52 13.25 -9.92 10.40
C SER A 52 14.33 -9.13 9.67
N VAL A 53 15.13 -9.83 8.88
CA VAL A 53 15.55 -9.28 7.59
C VAL A 53 14.32 -8.56 7.07
N PRO A 54 14.33 -7.22 6.92
CA PRO A 54 13.11 -6.50 6.64
C PRO A 54 12.50 -7.10 5.38
N ASP A 55 11.40 -7.82 5.51
CA ASP A 55 10.50 -8.11 4.40
C ASP A 55 9.70 -6.82 4.14
N ASP A 56 10.46 -5.75 3.95
CA ASP A 56 9.96 -4.42 3.71
C ASP A 56 9.80 -4.31 2.20
N TYR A 57 8.58 -3.96 1.79
CA TYR A 57 8.25 -3.69 0.41
C TYR A 57 9.19 -2.63 -0.20
N ARG A 58 9.75 -1.73 0.61
CA ARG A 58 10.67 -0.69 0.17
C ARG A 58 11.98 -1.26 -0.36
N THR A 59 12.40 -2.43 0.14
CA THR A 59 13.61 -3.12 -0.29
C THR A 59 13.32 -4.17 -1.37
N ASN A 60 12.25 -4.95 -1.20
CA ASN A 60 11.94 -6.07 -2.11
C ASN A 60 11.21 -5.64 -3.39
N HIS A 61 10.41 -4.57 -3.32
CA HIS A 61 9.56 -4.09 -4.40
C HIS A 61 9.53 -2.56 -4.47
N PRO A 62 10.68 -1.88 -4.59
CA PRO A 62 10.69 -0.42 -4.68
C PRO A 62 9.85 0.06 -5.86
N ILE A 63 9.12 1.16 -5.66
CA ILE A 63 8.57 1.90 -6.79
C ILE A 63 9.72 2.64 -7.44
N VAL A 64 9.91 2.38 -8.72
CA VAL A 64 10.86 3.07 -9.58
C VAL A 64 10.10 3.96 -10.54
N ILE A 65 10.68 5.13 -10.81
CA ILE A 65 10.17 6.06 -11.80
C ILE A 65 10.88 5.77 -13.11
N ALA A 66 10.10 5.51 -14.16
CA ALA A 66 10.63 5.22 -15.48
C ALA A 66 9.77 5.86 -16.58
N GLU A 67 10.40 6.20 -17.69
CA GLU A 67 9.70 6.57 -18.91
C GLU A 67 9.04 5.33 -19.52
N LYS A 68 7.76 5.46 -19.85
CA LYS A 68 6.98 4.40 -20.49
C LYS A 68 6.12 5.00 -21.59
N GLU A 69 6.14 4.34 -22.74
CA GLU A 69 5.25 4.68 -23.85
C GLU A 69 3.81 4.35 -23.47
N GLN A 70 2.95 5.36 -23.49
CA GLN A 70 1.50 5.23 -23.42
C GLN A 70 0.97 5.06 -24.83
N VAL A 71 0.12 4.06 -25.05
CA VAL A 71 -0.39 3.71 -26.37
C VAL A 71 -1.90 3.47 -26.30
N ILE A 72 -2.63 4.01 -27.27
CA ILE A 72 -4.03 3.65 -27.52
C ILE A 72 -4.22 3.34 -29.01
N ASP A 73 -4.89 2.23 -29.28
CA ASP A 73 -5.29 1.83 -30.64
C ASP A 73 -6.77 2.16 -30.85
N LEU A 74 -7.04 3.09 -31.77
CA LEU A 74 -8.38 3.56 -32.09
C LEU A 74 -8.86 2.83 -33.36
N PRO A 75 -9.86 1.93 -33.27
CA PRO A 75 -10.37 1.23 -34.43
C PRO A 75 -11.10 2.19 -35.35
N VAL A 76 -10.85 2.10 -36.67
CA VAL A 76 -11.48 2.94 -37.70
C VAL A 76 -12.12 2.03 -38.74
N GLY A 77 -13.44 2.13 -38.90
CA GLY A 77 -14.17 1.41 -39.93
C GLY A 77 -13.85 1.96 -41.33
N ALA A 78 -13.87 1.09 -42.35
CA ALA A 78 -13.61 1.52 -43.74
C ALA A 78 -14.62 2.56 -44.27
N SER A 79 -15.81 2.64 -43.68
CA SER A 79 -16.86 3.61 -44.00
C SER A 79 -16.86 4.86 -43.11
N ASP A 80 -15.97 4.93 -42.12
CA ASP A 80 -15.90 6.09 -41.22
C ASP A 80 -15.44 7.33 -41.98
N ARG A 81 -15.97 8.50 -41.59
CA ARG A 81 -15.60 9.80 -42.14
C ARG A 81 -15.00 10.65 -41.04
N GLY A 82 -13.69 10.51 -40.84
CA GLY A 82 -12.96 11.14 -39.74
C GLY A 82 -13.25 10.52 -38.37
N MET A 83 -13.10 11.33 -37.32
CA MET A 83 -13.22 10.88 -35.93
C MET A 83 -14.67 10.72 -35.47
N THR A 84 -15.02 9.53 -34.97
CA THR A 84 -16.30 9.24 -34.32
C THR A 84 -16.39 9.78 -32.89
N ASN A 85 -17.60 9.88 -32.34
CA ASN A 85 -17.77 10.36 -30.95
C ASN A 85 -17.12 9.41 -29.94
N THR A 86 -17.20 8.09 -30.17
CA THR A 86 -16.56 7.09 -29.31
C THR A 86 -15.04 7.25 -29.30
N GLN A 87 -14.42 7.44 -30.47
CA GLN A 87 -12.98 7.70 -30.57
C GLN A 87 -12.59 9.02 -29.92
N ARG A 88 -13.44 10.06 -30.01
CA ARG A 88 -13.21 11.35 -29.34
C ARG A 88 -13.16 11.21 -27.83
N VAL A 89 -14.11 10.47 -27.24
CA VAL A 89 -14.14 10.21 -25.79
C VAL A 89 -12.93 9.40 -25.37
N ALA A 90 -12.60 8.34 -26.10
CA ALA A 90 -11.43 7.50 -25.80
C ALA A 90 -10.11 8.27 -25.89
N LEU A 91 -9.92 9.05 -26.96
CA LEU A 91 -8.73 9.89 -27.14
C LEU A 91 -8.67 11.02 -26.10
N GLY A 92 -9.82 11.57 -25.69
CA GLY A 92 -9.90 12.55 -24.60
C GLY A 92 -9.35 11.96 -23.30
N GLY A 93 -9.89 10.82 -22.87
CA GLY A 93 -9.42 10.14 -21.66
C GLY A 93 -7.96 9.71 -21.71
N PHE A 94 -7.46 9.33 -22.89
CA PHE A 94 -6.03 9.03 -23.07
C PHE A 94 -5.13 10.27 -22.90
N LEU A 95 -5.62 11.43 -23.32
CA LEU A 95 -4.92 12.71 -23.21
C LEU A 95 -5.09 13.39 -21.84
N ASP A 96 -5.97 12.91 -20.97
CA ASP A 96 -6.08 13.43 -19.59
C ASP A 96 -4.78 13.23 -18.80
N ASN A 97 -4.04 12.15 -19.09
CA ASN A 97 -2.74 11.85 -18.50
C ASN A 97 -1.55 12.47 -19.28
N TYR A 98 -1.82 13.28 -20.32
CA TYR A 98 -0.76 13.95 -21.08
C TYR A 98 -0.23 15.15 -20.30
N ASP A 99 1.05 15.10 -19.91
CA ASP A 99 1.71 16.23 -19.27
C ASP A 99 1.95 17.37 -20.26
N ARG A 100 1.07 18.37 -20.21
CA ARG A 100 1.14 19.59 -21.04
C ARG A 100 2.38 20.44 -20.76
N SER A 101 2.98 20.31 -19.57
CA SER A 101 4.17 21.07 -19.19
C SER A 101 5.44 20.46 -19.78
N ALA A 102 5.57 19.14 -19.74
CA ALA A 102 6.66 18.40 -20.40
C ALA A 102 6.49 18.40 -21.93
N ALA A 103 5.25 18.45 -22.42
CA ALA A 103 4.89 18.43 -23.82
C ALA A 103 5.63 17.35 -24.64
N PRO A 104 5.54 16.06 -24.24
CA PRO A 104 6.20 14.98 -24.96
C PRO A 104 5.64 14.87 -26.40
N PRO A 105 6.45 14.42 -27.38
CA PRO A 105 5.97 14.20 -28.73
C PRO A 105 4.79 13.21 -28.75
N LEU A 106 3.68 13.62 -29.36
CA LEU A 106 2.52 12.78 -29.61
C LEU A 106 2.62 12.22 -31.02
N THR A 107 2.78 10.90 -31.14
CA THR A 107 2.87 10.21 -32.42
C THR A 107 1.51 9.60 -32.77
N ILE A 108 1.05 9.85 -33.99
CA ILE A 108 -0.16 9.26 -34.56
C ILE A 108 0.27 8.39 -35.75
N LEU A 109 0.19 7.09 -35.58
CA LEU A 109 0.55 6.08 -36.56
C LEU A 109 -0.70 5.66 -37.34
N VAL A 110 -0.71 5.96 -38.64
CA VAL A 110 -1.81 5.66 -39.56
C VAL A 110 -1.47 4.43 -40.40
N PRO A 111 -2.36 3.43 -40.50
CA PRO A 111 -2.13 2.28 -41.34
C PRO A 111 -2.14 2.64 -42.83
N VAL A 112 -1.24 2.02 -43.58
CA VAL A 112 -1.23 1.99 -45.05
C VAL A 112 -1.26 0.56 -45.55
N GLY A 113 -1.86 0.33 -46.72
CA GLY A 113 -2.03 -0.99 -47.33
C GLY A 113 -3.25 -1.78 -46.85
N SER A 114 -4.02 -1.27 -45.88
CA SER A 114 -5.28 -1.86 -45.42
C SER A 114 -6.50 -1.36 -46.22
N ALA A 115 -7.62 -2.08 -46.14
CA ALA A 115 -8.87 -1.70 -46.81
C ALA A 115 -9.44 -0.36 -46.31
N ASN A 116 -9.12 0.03 -45.07
CA ASN A 116 -9.57 1.26 -44.43
C ASN A 116 -8.56 2.42 -44.49
N GLN A 117 -7.47 2.33 -45.26
CA GLN A 117 -6.40 3.33 -45.28
C GLN A 117 -6.89 4.78 -45.47
N VAL A 118 -7.86 5.01 -46.37
CA VAL A 118 -8.40 6.35 -46.62
C VAL A 118 -9.11 6.90 -45.38
N ALA A 119 -10.04 6.12 -44.82
CA ALA A 119 -10.76 6.48 -43.60
C ALA A 119 -9.80 6.68 -42.41
N ALA A 120 -8.78 5.83 -42.28
CA ALA A 120 -7.76 5.92 -41.24
C ALA A 120 -6.89 7.18 -41.36
N SER A 121 -6.58 7.63 -42.58
CA SER A 121 -5.86 8.89 -42.84
C SER A 121 -6.70 10.12 -42.44
N GLU A 122 -7.99 10.12 -42.80
CA GLU A 122 -8.92 11.16 -42.37
C GLU A 122 -9.09 11.19 -40.84
N ALA A 123 -9.21 10.01 -40.22
CA ALA A 123 -9.30 9.86 -38.77
C ALA A 123 -8.00 10.34 -38.07
N GLY A 124 -6.82 9.97 -38.59
CA GLY A 124 -5.53 10.43 -38.06
C GLY A 124 -5.39 11.95 -38.08
N SER A 125 -5.82 12.59 -39.16
CA SER A 125 -5.87 14.06 -39.26
C SER A 125 -6.85 14.67 -38.25
N ALA A 126 -8.02 14.05 -38.07
CA ALA A 126 -9.01 14.48 -37.09
C ALA A 126 -8.52 14.30 -35.64
N PHE A 127 -7.77 13.23 -35.34
CA PHE A 127 -7.14 13.02 -34.04
C PHE A 127 -6.06 14.05 -33.75
N ALA A 128 -5.23 14.41 -34.73
CA ALA A 128 -4.24 15.48 -34.57
C ALA A 128 -4.91 16.83 -34.25
N HIS A 129 -5.99 17.17 -34.96
CA HIS A 129 -6.75 18.39 -34.69
C HIS A 129 -7.41 18.38 -33.32
N TYR A 130 -7.94 17.22 -32.90
CA TYR A 130 -8.53 17.07 -31.58
C TYR A 130 -7.49 17.15 -30.46
N ALA A 131 -6.35 16.48 -30.59
CA ALA A 131 -5.24 16.55 -29.65
C ALA A 131 -4.75 18.00 -29.46
N LYS A 132 -4.65 18.76 -30.56
CA LYS A 132 -4.36 20.19 -30.50
C LYS A 132 -5.39 20.97 -29.67
N LYS A 133 -6.68 20.68 -29.84
CA LYS A 133 -7.75 21.28 -29.02
C LYS A 133 -7.66 20.89 -27.54
N GLN A 134 -7.12 19.71 -27.23
CA GLN A 134 -6.90 19.23 -25.86
C GLN A 134 -5.62 19.80 -25.20
N GLY A 135 -4.90 20.68 -25.90
CA GLY A 135 -3.73 21.38 -25.38
C GLY A 135 -2.39 20.78 -25.77
N VAL A 136 -2.36 19.78 -26.66
CA VAL A 136 -1.10 19.27 -27.22
C VAL A 136 -0.52 20.31 -28.20
N PRO A 137 0.73 20.78 -28.03
CA PRO A 137 1.32 21.75 -28.94
C PRO A 137 1.42 21.19 -30.37
N ALA A 138 1.02 21.97 -31.36
CA ALA A 138 1.01 21.51 -32.76
C ALA A 138 2.40 21.08 -33.27
N SER A 139 3.47 21.71 -32.76
CA SER A 139 4.86 21.35 -33.08
C SER A 139 5.31 20.01 -32.47
N ARG A 140 4.54 19.43 -31.55
CA ARG A 140 4.82 18.16 -30.89
C ARG A 140 3.96 17.01 -31.45
N ILE A 141 3.05 17.28 -32.37
CA ILE A 141 2.20 16.25 -33.00
C ILE A 141 2.89 15.76 -34.26
N MET A 142 3.19 14.46 -34.31
CA MET A 142 3.81 13.79 -35.46
C MET A 142 2.83 12.78 -36.02
N ILE A 143 2.54 12.87 -37.31
CA ILE A 143 1.77 11.83 -38.02
C ILE A 143 2.77 11.01 -38.83
N SER A 144 2.72 9.70 -38.66
CA SER A 144 3.57 8.75 -39.39
C SER A 144 2.72 7.58 -39.87
N SER A 145 3.21 6.84 -40.87
CA SER A 145 2.50 5.68 -41.40
C SER A 145 3.17 4.38 -40.96
N TYR A 146 2.38 3.31 -40.88
CA TYR A 146 2.88 1.95 -40.71
C TYR A 146 2.20 1.01 -41.70
N GLN A 147 2.91 -0.03 -42.15
CA GLN A 147 2.33 -1.02 -43.05
C GLN A 147 1.39 -1.94 -42.28
N ALA A 148 0.10 -1.91 -42.60
CA ALA A 148 -0.86 -2.87 -42.07
C ALA A 148 -0.69 -4.24 -42.74
N GLY A 149 -0.98 -5.30 -41.98
CA GLY A 149 -1.00 -6.65 -42.54
C GLY A 149 -2.10 -6.77 -43.60
N ALA A 150 -1.84 -7.48 -44.70
CA ALA A 150 -2.77 -7.58 -45.85
C ALA A 150 -4.16 -8.17 -45.51
N ALA A 151 -4.32 -8.80 -44.33
CA ALA A 151 -5.58 -9.35 -43.84
C ALA A 151 -6.38 -8.40 -42.92
N GLU A 152 -5.84 -7.23 -42.56
CA GLU A 152 -6.53 -6.29 -41.67
C GLU A 152 -7.52 -5.42 -42.45
N VAL A 153 -8.80 -5.80 -42.40
CA VAL A 153 -9.91 -5.03 -43.00
C VAL A 153 -10.14 -3.70 -42.27
N SER A 154 -9.73 -3.59 -41.01
CA SER A 154 -9.96 -2.44 -40.13
C SER A 154 -8.73 -2.18 -39.23
N ALA A 155 -7.59 -1.92 -39.85
CA ALA A 155 -6.36 -1.60 -39.12
C ALA A 155 -6.56 -0.33 -38.26
N PRO A 156 -6.20 -0.34 -36.96
CA PRO A 156 -6.43 0.80 -36.08
C PRO A 156 -5.46 1.95 -36.35
N VAL A 157 -5.84 3.17 -35.96
CA VAL A 157 -4.88 4.27 -35.86
C VAL A 157 -4.31 4.26 -34.44
N ARG A 158 -2.99 4.18 -34.32
CA ARG A 158 -2.31 4.12 -33.03
C ARG A 158 -1.87 5.52 -32.62
N VAL A 159 -2.17 5.91 -31.39
CA VAL A 159 -1.69 7.17 -30.80
C VAL A 159 -0.79 6.84 -29.63
N SER A 160 0.41 7.41 -29.59
CA SER A 160 1.36 7.19 -28.49
C SER A 160 2.12 8.44 -28.07
N TYR A 161 2.54 8.47 -26.80
CA TYR A 161 3.47 9.44 -26.24
C TYR A 161 4.25 8.82 -25.09
N THR A 162 5.42 9.37 -24.78
CA THR A 162 6.21 8.95 -23.62
C THR A 162 5.75 9.71 -22.39
N ALA A 163 5.45 8.98 -21.31
CA ALA A 163 5.11 9.54 -20.01
C ALA A 163 6.07 9.02 -18.93
N ILE A 164 6.33 9.84 -17.91
CA ILE A 164 6.97 9.38 -16.70
C ILE A 164 5.93 8.59 -15.90
N THR A 165 6.26 7.36 -15.51
CA THR A 165 5.36 6.48 -14.77
C THR A 165 6.04 5.91 -13.54
N ALA A 166 5.27 5.72 -12.47
CA ALA A 166 5.67 4.93 -11.32
C ALA A 166 5.35 3.46 -11.62
N GLN A 167 6.32 2.57 -11.46
CA GLN A 167 6.11 1.13 -11.61
C GLN A 167 7.00 0.35 -10.64
N THR A 168 6.70 -0.92 -10.44
CA THR A 168 7.59 -1.85 -9.73
C THR A 168 7.80 -3.10 -10.59
N ASN A 169 8.54 -4.07 -10.07
CA ASN A 169 8.79 -5.33 -10.76
C ASN A 169 7.48 -6.09 -11.01
N LYS A 170 7.45 -6.92 -12.07
CA LYS A 170 6.30 -7.77 -12.35
C LYS A 170 6.07 -8.76 -11.20
N CYS A 171 4.88 -8.73 -10.61
CA CYS A 171 4.44 -9.72 -9.62
C CYS A 171 4.03 -11.03 -10.29
N GLY A 172 3.82 -12.08 -9.48
CA GLY A 172 3.16 -13.31 -9.95
C GLY A 172 3.87 -14.61 -9.58
N ARG A 173 4.88 -14.57 -8.72
CA ARG A 173 5.50 -15.79 -8.18
C ARG A 173 4.93 -16.09 -6.80
N TRP A 174 4.26 -17.23 -6.64
CA TRP A 174 3.63 -17.63 -5.38
C TRP A 174 4.32 -18.89 -4.84
N PRO A 175 5.47 -18.73 -4.13
CA PRO A 175 6.29 -19.87 -3.71
C PRO A 175 5.75 -20.63 -2.49
N ALA A 176 4.80 -20.04 -1.75
CA ALA A 176 4.20 -20.61 -0.54
C ALA A 176 2.68 -20.42 -0.55
N ASP A 177 1.98 -21.22 0.25
CA ASP A 177 0.53 -21.11 0.44
C ASP A 177 0.18 -19.81 1.19
N LEU A 178 -0.89 -19.13 0.76
CA LEU A 178 -1.38 -17.90 1.39
C LEU A 178 -2.00 -18.13 2.77
N GLY A 179 -2.41 -19.37 3.07
CA GLY A 179 -2.96 -19.77 4.37
C GLY A 179 -1.92 -19.96 5.46
N GLU A 180 -0.62 -19.97 5.14
CA GLU A 180 0.47 -20.13 6.10
C GLU A 180 0.77 -18.81 6.84
N THR A 181 -0.09 -18.46 7.80
CA THR A 181 -0.01 -17.19 8.56
C THR A 181 0.45 -17.35 10.01
N SER A 182 0.95 -18.52 10.41
CA SER A 182 1.36 -18.80 11.80
C SER A 182 2.46 -17.88 12.32
N GLU A 183 3.32 -17.37 11.42
CA GLU A 183 4.41 -16.45 11.74
C GLU A 183 4.02 -14.97 11.68
N ASN A 184 2.76 -14.65 11.33
CA ASN A 184 2.25 -13.28 11.13
C ASN A 184 3.14 -12.44 10.18
N LYS A 185 3.66 -13.09 9.13
CA LYS A 185 4.45 -12.43 8.07
C LYS A 185 3.58 -12.14 6.86
N HIS A 186 4.01 -11.14 6.09
CA HIS A 186 3.40 -10.89 4.79
C HIS A 186 3.64 -12.06 3.84
N TYR A 187 2.67 -12.34 2.97
CA TYR A 187 2.87 -13.30 1.89
C TYR A 187 3.85 -12.72 0.87
N ALA A 188 4.57 -13.58 0.13
CA ALA A 188 5.71 -13.19 -0.71
C ALA A 188 5.42 -12.06 -1.73
N ASN A 189 4.20 -11.98 -2.28
CA ASN A 189 3.82 -10.92 -3.23
C ASN A 189 3.11 -9.73 -2.59
N PHE A 190 2.97 -9.66 -1.27
CA PHE A 190 2.20 -8.59 -0.62
C PHE A 190 2.79 -7.22 -0.98
N GLY A 191 4.10 -7.04 -0.76
CA GLY A 191 4.80 -5.81 -1.13
C GLY A 191 4.68 -5.49 -2.62
N CYS A 192 4.82 -6.49 -3.50
CA CYS A 192 4.69 -6.28 -4.94
C CYS A 192 3.29 -5.82 -5.34
N SER A 193 2.25 -6.48 -4.84
CA SER A 193 0.85 -6.15 -5.14
C SER A 193 0.47 -4.79 -4.58
N TYR A 194 0.87 -4.49 -3.35
CA TYR A 194 0.63 -3.20 -2.71
C TYR A 194 1.32 -2.05 -3.45
N GLN A 195 2.61 -2.21 -3.79
CA GLN A 195 3.36 -1.19 -4.50
C GLN A 195 2.89 -0.98 -5.94
N ASN A 196 2.45 -2.02 -6.65
CA ASN A 196 1.80 -1.85 -7.96
C ASN A 196 0.49 -1.07 -7.86
N ASN A 197 -0.36 -1.40 -6.88
CA ASN A 197 -1.62 -0.70 -6.69
C ASN A 197 -1.41 0.75 -6.27
N LEU A 198 -0.43 1.03 -5.40
CA LEU A 198 -0.05 2.38 -5.03
C LEU A 198 0.47 3.14 -6.25
N ALA A 199 1.39 2.56 -7.01
CA ALA A 199 1.96 3.17 -8.21
C ALA A 199 0.88 3.49 -9.28
N ALA A 200 -0.13 2.63 -9.42
CA ALA A 200 -1.26 2.87 -10.34
C ALA A 200 -2.21 3.98 -9.87
N GLN A 201 -2.25 4.27 -8.57
CA GLN A 201 -3.07 5.35 -8.00
C GLN A 201 -2.35 6.70 -7.95
N LEU A 202 -1.04 6.73 -8.21
CA LEU A 202 -0.27 7.97 -8.21
C LEU A 202 -0.64 8.81 -9.45
N GLU A 203 -1.24 9.96 -9.20
CA GLU A 203 -1.51 10.97 -10.24
C GLU A 203 -0.21 11.52 -10.83
N ASN A 204 0.76 11.89 -9.96
CA ASN A 204 2.05 12.42 -10.37
C ASN A 204 3.21 11.57 -9.82
N PRO A 205 3.86 10.74 -10.65
CA PRO A 205 5.01 9.93 -10.24
C PRO A 205 6.21 10.74 -9.72
N ALA A 206 6.38 11.99 -10.15
CA ALA A 206 7.52 12.82 -9.75
C ALA A 206 7.49 13.19 -8.25
N ASP A 207 6.34 13.07 -7.58
CA ASP A 207 6.20 13.32 -6.14
C ASP A 207 7.01 12.33 -5.29
N LEU A 208 7.35 11.16 -5.85
CA LEU A 208 8.21 10.19 -5.19
C LEU A 208 9.69 10.62 -5.16
N LEU A 209 10.12 11.56 -6.01
CA LEU A 209 11.47 12.12 -5.97
C LEU A 209 11.64 13.15 -4.85
N GLY A 210 10.54 13.82 -4.47
CA GLY A 210 10.54 14.83 -3.43
C GLY A 210 9.24 15.64 -3.40
N PRO A 211 9.03 16.41 -2.33
CA PRO A 211 7.84 17.25 -2.20
C PRO A 211 7.85 18.36 -3.25
N ARG A 212 6.68 18.63 -3.85
CA ARG A 212 6.48 19.81 -4.69
C ARG A 212 6.68 21.08 -3.88
N LYS A 213 7.06 22.18 -4.55
CA LYS A 213 7.10 23.50 -3.91
C LYS A 213 5.71 23.82 -3.35
N THR A 214 5.63 24.07 -2.05
CA THR A 214 4.38 24.49 -1.42
C THR A 214 4.01 25.88 -1.92
N THR A 215 2.72 26.09 -2.19
CA THR A 215 2.19 27.43 -2.44
C THR A 215 2.18 28.22 -1.14
N GLU A 216 2.17 29.54 -1.25
CA GLU A 216 1.99 30.41 -0.10
C GLU A 216 0.62 30.16 0.54
N VAL A 217 0.56 30.36 1.85
CA VAL A 217 -0.65 30.15 2.63
C VAL A 217 -1.60 31.31 2.41
N ASP A 218 -2.83 31.01 1.97
CA ASP A 218 -3.94 31.97 2.05
C ASP A 218 -4.42 32.06 3.50
N ALA A 219 -3.85 33.01 4.24
CA ALA A 219 -4.11 33.19 5.66
C ALA A 219 -5.56 33.62 5.94
N GLU A 220 -6.17 34.38 5.03
CA GLU A 220 -7.53 34.89 5.19
C GLU A 220 -8.54 33.75 5.05
N ARG A 221 -8.43 32.95 3.98
CA ARG A 221 -9.29 31.78 3.80
C ARG A 221 -9.10 30.74 4.89
N ARG A 222 -7.86 30.51 5.35
CA ARG A 222 -7.61 29.59 6.47
C ARG A 222 -8.27 30.07 7.76
N SER A 223 -8.24 31.37 8.04
CA SER A 223 -8.88 31.93 9.23
C SER A 223 -10.39 31.72 9.20
N VAL A 224 -11.03 31.94 8.05
CA VAL A 224 -12.47 31.70 7.84
C VAL A 224 -12.82 30.22 8.06
N VAL A 225 -12.10 29.29 7.42
CA VAL A 225 -12.38 27.84 7.56
C VAL A 225 -12.19 27.36 9.00
N ILE A 226 -11.20 27.88 9.72
CA ILE A 226 -10.99 27.55 11.13
C ILE A 226 -12.15 28.06 11.99
N ASP A 227 -12.64 29.27 11.73
CA ASP A 227 -13.77 29.84 12.46
C ASP A 227 -15.06 29.06 12.17
N ASP A 228 -15.32 28.73 10.90
CA ASP A 228 -16.44 27.89 10.49
C ASP A 228 -16.41 26.52 11.19
N TYR A 229 -15.23 25.87 11.27
CA TYR A 229 -15.11 24.56 11.94
C TYR A 229 -15.32 24.66 13.46
N ARG A 230 -14.90 25.76 14.09
CA ARG A 230 -15.12 26.01 15.53
C ARG A 230 -16.58 26.28 15.86
N ASN A 231 -17.28 26.98 14.97
CA ASN A 231 -18.67 27.38 15.14
C ASN A 231 -19.65 26.40 14.49
N ALA A 232 -19.13 25.32 13.87
CA ALA A 232 -19.95 24.30 13.23
C ALA A 232 -20.90 23.68 14.28
N PRO A 233 -22.22 23.65 14.01
CA PRO A 233 -23.14 22.97 14.89
C PRO A 233 -22.75 21.50 14.99
N VAL A 234 -22.70 20.97 16.21
CA VAL A 234 -22.57 19.53 16.40
C VAL A 234 -23.79 18.89 15.76
N TRP A 235 -23.60 17.92 14.87
CA TRP A 235 -24.71 17.14 14.32
C TRP A 235 -25.53 16.59 15.49
N ALA A 236 -26.74 17.12 15.68
CA ALA A 236 -27.72 16.58 16.60
C ALA A 236 -28.66 15.72 15.76
N ASP A 237 -28.71 14.42 16.05
CA ASP A 237 -29.73 13.55 15.45
C ASP A 237 -31.11 14.13 15.77
N GLU A 238 -31.89 14.50 14.75
CA GLU A 238 -33.32 14.73 14.94
C GLU A 238 -33.95 13.38 15.29
N PRO A 239 -34.55 13.19 16.47
CA PRO A 239 -35.21 11.94 16.79
C PRO A 239 -36.35 11.75 15.80
N THR A 240 -36.26 10.69 14.98
CA THR A 240 -37.33 10.26 14.09
C THR A 240 -38.59 10.05 14.92
N ARG A 241 -39.56 10.96 14.78
CA ARG A 241 -40.89 10.75 15.36
C ARG A 241 -41.52 9.59 14.58
N GLU A 242 -41.68 8.45 15.23
CA GLU A 242 -42.48 7.36 14.69
C GLU A 242 -43.85 7.94 14.31
N ILE A 243 -44.21 7.78 13.03
CA ILE A 243 -45.53 8.14 12.53
C ILE A 243 -46.46 7.03 12.98
N GLU A 244 -47.28 7.32 13.98
CA GLU A 244 -48.37 6.44 14.41
C GLU A 244 -49.47 6.48 13.33
N TYR A 245 -49.72 5.34 12.70
CA TYR A 245 -50.75 5.14 11.66
C TYR A 245 -52.14 4.91 12.25
#